data_AF-A0AA51RUN9-F1
#
_entry.id   AF-A0AA51RUN9-F1
#
_cell.length_a   1.000
_cell.length_b   1.000
_cell.length_c   1.000
_cell.angle_alpha   90.00
_cell.angle_beta   90.00
_cell.angle_gamma   90.00
#
_symmetry.space_group_name_H-M   'P 1'
#
loop_
_entity.id
_entity.type
_entity.pdbx_description
1 polymer ?
#
loop_
_entity_poly.entity_id
_entity_poly.type
_entity_poly.pdbx_seq_one_letter_code
_entity_poly.pdbx_strand_id
1 'polypeptide(L)'
;MASHCRGCQREISWGNKDCPFCGQSNSSISGFLKFISLLTLFLFISGSLGYGYAEWQKKHYQEEIKSSYDRQIQELSQANQATENKNQELIEERSSLLTQVDKLKSAQSSSNNASDEQIANLKQQLDNAEQEAKRQEGRASWLGKENQRYKDELESLKLQVNNLQQQLKAASSQPSTLNIPETTQDSGQTNEEKDQTPVDSDQ
;
A
#
# COMPACT_ATOMS: atom_id res chain seq x y z
N MET A 1 -113.35 -1.22 44.05
CA MET A 1 -112.16 -1.90 44.62
C MET A 1 -111.60 -1.02 45.73
N ALA A 2 -111.71 -1.44 46.99
CA ALA A 2 -111.28 -0.67 48.15
C ALA A 2 -109.75 -0.68 48.27
N SER A 3 -109.11 0.49 48.26
CA SER A 3 -107.66 0.63 48.48
C SER A 3 -107.37 0.69 49.98
N HIS A 4 -106.60 -0.28 50.47
CA HIS A 4 -106.16 -0.32 51.87
C HIS A 4 -104.85 0.45 52.05
N CYS A 5 -104.67 1.11 53.19
CA CYS A 5 -103.39 1.73 53.56
C CYS A 5 -102.35 0.66 53.90
N ARG A 6 -101.16 0.67 53.29
CA ARG A 6 -100.10 -0.33 53.58
C ARG A 6 -99.57 -0.28 55.02
N GLY A 7 -99.64 0.87 55.70
CA GLY A 7 -99.17 1.01 57.08
C GLY A 7 -100.10 0.41 58.12
N CYS A 8 -101.41 0.69 58.01
CA CYS A 8 -102.40 0.33 59.03
C CYS A 8 -103.48 -0.65 58.56
N GLN A 9 -103.42 -1.11 57.30
CA GLN A 9 -104.38 -2.03 56.69
C GLN A 9 -105.86 -1.63 56.83
N ARG A 10 -106.16 -0.35 57.03
CA ARG A 10 -107.53 0.17 57.07
C ARG A 10 -107.96 0.66 55.69
N GLU A 11 -109.24 0.52 55.41
CA GLU A 11 -109.88 1.05 54.20
C GLU A 11 -109.81 2.58 54.20
N ILE A 12 -109.39 3.16 53.07
CA ILE A 12 -109.31 4.61 52.91
C ILE A 12 -110.27 5.04 51.80
N SER A 13 -110.96 6.17 52.01
CA SER A 13 -111.78 6.82 51.00
C SER A 13 -110.94 7.26 49.81
N TRP A 14 -111.38 6.94 48.60
CA TRP A 14 -110.72 7.29 47.34
C TRP A 14 -110.45 8.80 47.26
N GLY A 15 -109.17 9.18 47.05
CA GLY A 15 -108.75 10.57 46.78
C GLY A 15 -107.71 11.15 47.73
N ASN A 16 -107.49 10.57 48.93
CA ASN A 16 -106.47 11.05 49.87
C ASN A 16 -105.11 10.35 49.68
N LYS A 17 -104.04 11.15 49.51
CA LYS A 17 -102.67 10.67 49.26
C LYS A 17 -101.95 10.18 50.52
N ASP A 18 -102.38 10.68 51.68
CA ASP A 18 -101.81 10.37 52.99
C ASP A 18 -102.87 9.74 53.89
N CYS A 19 -102.48 8.71 54.65
CA CYS A 19 -103.39 8.08 55.60
C CYS A 19 -103.58 8.98 56.82
N PRO A 20 -104.82 9.39 57.17
CA PRO A 20 -105.06 10.29 58.30
C PRO A 20 -104.76 9.67 59.66
N PHE A 21 -104.63 8.33 59.74
CA PHE A 21 -104.41 7.62 61.00
C PHE A 21 -102.94 7.35 61.34
N CYS A 22 -102.10 7.12 60.34
CA CYS A 22 -100.66 6.88 60.55
C CYS A 22 -99.75 7.88 59.89
N GLY A 23 -100.29 8.87 59.17
CA GLY A 23 -99.52 9.87 58.43
C GLY A 23 -98.68 9.27 57.29
N GLN A 24 -98.83 7.98 56.99
CA GLN A 24 -97.97 7.30 56.03
C GLN A 24 -98.49 7.55 54.62
N SER A 25 -97.68 8.24 53.83
CA SER A 25 -97.89 8.45 52.39
C SER A 25 -97.97 7.11 51.67
N ASN A 26 -99.10 6.83 51.00
CA ASN A 26 -99.31 5.57 50.28
C ASN A 26 -98.68 5.57 48.86
N SER A 27 -97.72 6.47 48.60
CA SER A 27 -97.11 6.63 47.28
C SER A 27 -95.88 5.72 47.11
N SER A 28 -96.05 4.62 46.37
CA SER A 28 -94.95 3.71 45.99
C SER A 28 -93.89 4.38 45.10
N ILE A 29 -94.17 5.58 44.58
CA ILE A 29 -93.31 6.38 43.69
C ILE A 29 -92.12 7.00 44.46
N SER A 30 -92.32 7.38 45.72
CA SER A 30 -91.25 8.03 46.51
C SER A 30 -90.09 7.08 46.83
N GLY A 31 -90.36 5.78 47.03
CA GLY A 31 -89.34 4.74 47.20
C GLY A 31 -88.62 4.41 45.88
N PHE A 32 -89.35 4.38 44.76
CA PHE A 32 -88.79 4.11 43.44
C PHE A 32 -87.87 5.24 42.95
N LEU A 33 -88.22 6.51 43.19
CA LEU A 33 -87.35 7.65 42.86
C LEU A 33 -86.06 7.66 43.70
N LYS A 34 -86.14 7.30 44.98
CA LYS A 34 -84.95 7.12 45.83
C LYS A 34 -84.06 5.99 45.32
N PHE A 35 -84.65 4.87 44.89
CA PHE A 35 -83.91 3.76 44.31
C PHE A 35 -83.24 4.15 42.97
N ILE A 36 -83.95 4.85 42.08
CA ILE A 36 -83.38 5.37 40.84
C ILE A 36 -82.22 6.30 41.14
N SER A 37 -82.37 7.25 42.07
CA SER A 37 -81.31 8.19 42.43
C SER A 37 -80.08 7.50 43.00
N LEU A 38 -80.26 6.43 43.79
CA LEU A 38 -79.14 5.63 44.29
C LEU A 38 -78.47 4.84 43.17
N LEU A 39 -79.25 4.29 42.24
CA LEU A 39 -78.75 3.52 41.12
C LEU A 39 -77.97 4.41 40.13
N THR A 40 -78.44 5.63 39.86
CA THR A 40 -77.70 6.60 39.03
C THR A 40 -76.40 7.04 39.69
N LEU A 41 -76.41 7.25 41.01
CA LEU A 41 -75.21 7.62 41.76
C LEU A 41 -74.20 6.46 41.77
N PHE A 42 -74.66 5.22 41.90
CA PHE A 42 -73.81 4.03 41.80
C PHE A 42 -73.22 3.87 40.39
N LEU A 43 -74.02 4.08 39.34
CA LEU A 43 -73.53 4.07 37.96
C LEU A 43 -72.49 5.17 37.73
N PHE A 44 -72.71 6.38 38.25
CA PHE A 44 -71.75 7.48 38.12
C PHE A 44 -70.41 7.19 38.81
N ILE A 45 -70.45 6.62 40.02
CA ILE A 45 -69.24 6.21 40.75
C ILE A 45 -68.52 5.06 40.01
N SER A 46 -69.27 4.06 39.53
CA SER A 46 -68.67 2.94 38.78
C SER A 46 -68.05 3.39 37.45
N GLY A 47 -68.68 4.34 36.77
CA GLY A 47 -68.19 4.90 35.51
C GLY A 47 -66.91 5.73 35.67
N SER A 48 -66.82 6.55 36.74
CA SER A 48 -65.61 7.35 37.00
C SER A 48 -64.41 6.49 37.39
N LEU A 49 -64.64 5.42 38.18
CA LEU A 49 -63.61 4.44 38.51
C LEU A 49 -63.15 3.65 37.27
N GLY A 50 -64.08 3.25 36.40
CA GLY A 50 -63.77 2.56 35.14
C GLY A 50 -62.96 3.43 34.18
N TYR A 51 -63.29 4.71 34.05
CA TYR A 51 -62.54 5.65 33.22
C TYR A 51 -61.11 5.88 33.74
N GLY A 52 -60.95 6.06 35.05
CA GLY A 52 -59.63 6.21 35.66
C GLY A 52 -58.73 4.99 35.45
N TYR A 53 -59.29 3.78 35.58
CA TYR A 53 -58.56 2.54 35.32
C TYR A 53 -58.14 2.41 33.84
N ALA A 54 -59.03 2.75 32.90
CA ALA A 54 -58.73 2.70 31.47
C ALA A 54 -57.63 3.68 31.05
N GLU A 55 -57.63 4.91 31.58
CA GLU A 55 -56.57 5.90 31.35
C GLU A 55 -55.22 5.49 31.96
N TRP A 56 -55.24 4.95 33.19
CA TRP A 56 -54.03 4.42 33.82
C TRP A 56 -53.43 3.27 33.00
N GLN A 57 -54.27 2.35 32.53
CA GLN A 57 -53.84 1.20 31.74
C GLN A 57 -53.24 1.64 30.39
N LYS A 58 -53.85 2.62 29.70
CA LYS A 58 -53.29 3.18 28.46
C LYS A 58 -51.89 3.76 28.64
N LYS A 59 -51.66 4.51 29.73
CA LYS A 59 -50.36 5.12 30.02
C LYS A 59 -49.28 4.06 30.21
N HIS A 60 -49.57 3.02 31.02
CA HIS A 60 -48.64 1.92 31.23
C HIS A 60 -48.29 1.18 29.93
N TYR A 61 -49.29 0.86 29.10
CA TYR A 61 -49.02 0.22 27.81
C TYR A 61 -48.19 1.10 26.87
N GLN A 62 -48.43 2.42 26.85
CA GLN A 62 -47.65 3.34 26.03
C GLN A 62 -46.20 3.47 26.50
N GLU A 63 -45.96 3.48 27.82
CA GLU A 63 -44.61 3.54 28.38
C GLU A 63 -43.81 2.28 28.05
N GLU A 64 -44.42 1.10 28.17
CA GLU A 64 -43.76 -0.17 27.81
C GLU A 64 -43.39 -0.20 26.32
N ILE A 65 -44.35 0.13 25.45
CA ILE A 65 -44.11 0.19 24.01
C ILE A 65 -42.99 1.19 23.70
N LYS A 66 -43.07 2.40 24.24
CA LYS A 66 -42.05 3.45 24.02
C LYS A 66 -40.67 3.00 24.50
N SER A 67 -40.57 2.41 25.69
CA SER A 67 -39.30 1.92 26.22
C SER A 67 -38.68 0.82 25.35
N SER A 68 -39.51 -0.03 24.73
CA SER A 68 -39.03 -1.06 23.81
C SER A 68 -38.48 -0.49 22.50
N TYR A 69 -39.12 0.56 21.96
CA TYR A 69 -38.62 1.29 20.79
C TYR A 69 -37.35 2.07 21.11
N ASP A 70 -37.29 2.76 22.25
CA ASP A 70 -36.12 3.52 22.68
C ASP A 70 -34.90 2.58 22.85
N ARG A 71 -35.10 1.37 23.41
CA ARG A 71 -34.05 0.35 23.49
C ARG A 71 -33.55 -0.10 22.11
N GLN A 72 -34.45 -0.36 21.17
CA GLN A 72 -34.04 -0.75 19.80
C GLN A 72 -33.26 0.37 19.11
N ILE A 73 -33.70 1.62 19.25
CA ILE A 73 -32.99 2.78 18.70
C ILE A 73 -31.61 2.91 19.34
N GLN A 74 -31.51 2.73 20.65
CA GLN A 74 -30.24 2.78 21.36
C GLN A 74 -29.30 1.65 20.92
N GLU A 75 -29.78 0.42 20.82
CA GLU A 75 -28.99 -0.72 20.35
C GLU A 75 -28.50 -0.52 18.92
N LEU A 76 -29.38 -0.06 18.02
CA LEU A 76 -29.02 0.26 16.65
C LEU A 76 -28.00 1.40 16.57
N SER A 77 -28.14 2.43 17.42
CA SER A 77 -27.18 3.54 17.48
C SER A 77 -25.80 3.07 17.96
N GLN A 78 -25.75 2.18 18.95
CA GLN A 78 -24.50 1.60 19.44
C GLN A 78 -23.85 0.69 18.41
N ALA A 79 -24.65 -0.12 17.71
CA ALA A 79 -24.16 -0.98 16.63
C ALA A 79 -23.60 -0.15 15.46
N ASN A 80 -24.27 0.94 15.08
CA ASN A 80 -23.77 1.86 14.06
C ASN A 80 -22.47 2.54 14.51
N GLN A 81 -22.40 3.04 15.75
CA GLN A 81 -21.19 3.67 16.27
C GLN A 81 -20.01 2.68 16.35
N ALA A 82 -20.25 1.44 16.77
CA ALA A 82 -19.24 0.39 16.77
C ALA A 82 -18.76 0.05 15.35
N THR A 83 -19.67 0.08 14.37
CA THR A 83 -19.34 -0.13 12.95
C THR A 83 -18.54 1.04 12.38
N GLU A 84 -18.91 2.28 12.71
CA GLU A 84 -18.17 3.48 12.33
C GLU A 84 -16.74 3.47 12.89
N ASN A 85 -16.58 3.14 14.17
CA ASN A 85 -15.26 3.05 14.80
C ASN A 85 -14.38 1.99 14.12
N LYS A 86 -14.94 0.80 13.80
CA LYS A 86 -14.22 -0.23 13.04
C LYS A 86 -13.85 0.24 11.64
N ASN A 87 -14.74 0.97 10.96
CA ASN A 87 -14.43 1.53 9.65
C ASN A 87 -13.31 2.56 9.72
N GLN A 88 -13.28 3.41 10.74
CA GLN A 88 -12.19 4.36 10.96
C GLN A 88 -10.85 3.64 11.21
N GLU A 89 -10.85 2.64 12.08
CA GLU A 89 -9.66 1.81 12.35
C GLU A 89 -9.13 1.16 11.07
N LEU A 90 -10.01 0.56 10.25
CA LEU A 90 -9.63 -0.03 8.97
C LEU A 90 -9.10 1.01 7.96
N ILE A 91 -9.64 2.22 7.95
CA ILE A 91 -9.15 3.32 7.11
C ILE A 91 -7.74 3.74 7.55
N GLU A 92 -7.51 3.87 8.85
CA GLU A 92 -6.20 4.20 9.42
C GLU A 92 -5.18 3.10 9.13
N GLU A 93 -5.54 1.84 9.35
CA GLU A 93 -4.71 0.68 9.01
C GLU A 93 -4.35 0.69 7.51
N ARG A 94 -5.34 0.86 6.63
CA ARG A 94 -5.12 0.95 5.18
C ARG A 94 -4.16 2.10 4.82
N SER A 95 -4.29 3.26 5.46
CA SER A 95 -3.43 4.41 5.22
C SER A 95 -1.96 4.15 5.64
N SER A 96 -1.78 3.44 6.76
CA SER A 96 -0.46 2.99 7.23
C SER A 96 0.15 1.98 6.26
N LEU A 97 -0.62 0.99 5.81
CA LEU A 97 -0.16 0.02 4.83
C LEU A 97 0.24 0.68 3.51
N LEU A 98 -0.54 1.63 2.99
CA LEU A 98 -0.18 2.36 1.77
C LEU A 98 1.15 3.10 1.92
N THR A 99 1.36 3.75 3.06
CA THR A 99 2.63 4.43 3.36
C THR A 99 3.80 3.44 3.41
N GLN A 100 3.59 2.24 3.97
CA GLN A 100 4.61 1.19 3.99
C GLN A 100 4.91 0.66 2.58
N VAL A 101 3.88 0.46 1.74
CA VAL A 101 4.04 0.04 0.34
C VAL A 101 4.84 1.08 -0.45
N ASP A 102 4.57 2.37 -0.29
CA ASP A 102 5.32 3.44 -0.97
C ASP A 102 6.78 3.50 -0.51
N LYS A 103 7.05 3.27 0.77
CA LYS A 103 8.42 3.14 1.30
C LYS A 103 9.15 1.93 0.72
N LEU A 104 8.49 0.77 0.66
CA LEU A 104 9.08 -0.43 0.07
C LEU A 104 9.34 -0.24 -1.43
N LYS A 105 8.41 0.36 -2.16
CA LYS A 105 8.55 0.64 -3.59
C LYS A 105 9.70 1.60 -3.87
N SER A 106 9.85 2.66 -3.07
CA SER A 106 10.98 3.58 -3.20
C SER A 106 12.30 2.92 -2.84
N ALA A 107 12.36 2.16 -1.73
CA ALA A 107 13.55 1.40 -1.35
C ALA A 107 13.97 0.37 -2.42
N GLN A 108 13.00 -0.36 -3.00
CA GLN A 108 13.24 -1.32 -4.08
C GLN A 108 13.75 -0.62 -5.34
N SER A 109 13.15 0.53 -5.72
CA SER A 109 13.60 1.29 -6.89
C SER A 109 15.03 1.80 -6.71
N SER A 110 15.36 2.33 -5.53
CA SER A 110 16.73 2.76 -5.19
C SER A 110 17.71 1.58 -5.19
N SER A 111 17.32 0.42 -4.65
CA SER A 111 18.16 -0.79 -4.65
C SER A 111 18.43 -1.31 -6.05
N ASN A 112 17.41 -1.31 -6.93
CA ASN A 112 17.56 -1.73 -8.32
C ASN A 112 18.49 -0.79 -9.08
N ASN A 113 18.29 0.53 -8.96
CA ASN A 113 19.15 1.52 -9.61
C ASN A 113 20.61 1.39 -9.15
N ALA A 114 20.85 1.22 -7.85
CA ALA A 114 22.20 1.02 -7.32
C ALA A 114 22.84 -0.28 -7.84
N SER A 115 22.05 -1.36 -7.96
CA SER A 115 22.52 -2.64 -8.51
C SER A 115 22.84 -2.53 -9.99
N ASP A 116 21.99 -1.84 -10.76
CA ASP A 116 22.18 -1.64 -12.20
C ASP A 116 23.42 -0.77 -12.48
N GLU A 117 23.64 0.27 -11.70
CA GLU A 117 24.84 1.13 -11.80
C GLU A 117 26.11 0.35 -11.45
N GLN A 118 26.08 -0.47 -10.40
CA GLN A 118 27.19 -1.37 -10.05
C GLN A 118 27.48 -2.37 -11.17
N ILE A 119 26.45 -2.98 -11.76
CA ILE A 119 26.61 -3.93 -12.87
C ILE A 119 27.20 -3.22 -14.10
N ALA A 120 26.73 -2.01 -14.43
CA ALA A 120 27.26 -1.24 -15.55
C ALA A 120 28.74 -0.88 -15.33
N ASN A 121 29.10 -0.43 -14.12
CA ASN A 121 30.47 -0.11 -13.76
C ASN A 121 31.38 -1.33 -13.84
N LEU A 122 30.95 -2.48 -13.30
CA LEU A 122 31.71 -3.73 -13.38
C LEU A 122 31.90 -4.22 -14.82
N LYS A 123 30.87 -4.09 -15.67
CA LYS A 123 31.00 -4.40 -17.10
C LYS A 123 32.03 -3.52 -17.80
N GLN A 124 32.03 -2.22 -17.50
CA GLN A 124 33.02 -1.29 -18.06
C GLN A 124 34.44 -1.61 -17.57
N GLN A 125 34.60 -1.94 -16.29
CA GLN A 125 35.90 -2.36 -15.76
C GLN A 125 36.40 -3.65 -16.43
N LEU A 126 35.50 -4.62 -16.66
CA LEU A 126 35.82 -5.88 -17.34
C LEU A 126 36.29 -5.62 -18.78
N ASP A 127 35.58 -4.79 -19.53
CA ASP A 127 35.93 -4.45 -20.93
C ASP A 127 37.28 -3.72 -21.01
N ASN A 128 37.52 -2.77 -20.11
CA ASN A 128 38.81 -2.08 -20.00
C ASN A 128 39.94 -3.06 -19.68
N ALA A 129 39.72 -3.98 -18.73
CA ALA A 129 40.70 -5.00 -18.37
C ALA A 129 40.98 -5.96 -19.53
N GLU A 130 39.96 -6.36 -20.29
CA GLU A 130 40.12 -7.21 -21.47
C GLU A 130 40.91 -6.48 -22.57
N GLN A 131 40.62 -5.20 -22.81
CA GLN A 131 41.36 -4.40 -23.79
C GLN A 131 42.83 -4.24 -23.39
N GLU A 132 43.10 -4.01 -22.10
CA GLU A 132 44.47 -3.92 -21.59
C GLU A 132 45.20 -5.25 -21.69
N ALA A 133 44.55 -6.37 -21.39
CA ALA A 133 45.11 -7.71 -21.58
C ALA A 133 45.50 -7.95 -23.05
N LYS A 134 44.63 -7.59 -24.00
CA LYS A 134 44.93 -7.67 -25.45
C LYS A 134 46.12 -6.79 -25.85
N ARG A 135 46.24 -5.58 -25.29
CA ARG A 135 47.41 -4.71 -25.52
C ARG A 135 48.69 -5.34 -24.99
N GLN A 136 48.65 -5.90 -23.79
CA GLN A 136 49.80 -6.57 -23.18
C GLN A 136 50.22 -7.81 -23.94
N GLU A 137 49.27 -8.62 -24.41
CA GLU A 137 49.54 -9.78 -25.26
C GLU A 137 50.21 -9.37 -26.58
N GLY A 138 49.71 -8.31 -27.24
CA GLY A 138 50.34 -7.74 -28.43
C GLY A 138 51.78 -7.28 -28.19
N ARG A 139 52.03 -6.60 -27.06
CA ARG A 139 53.37 -6.17 -26.65
C ARG A 139 54.29 -7.36 -26.38
N ALA A 140 53.81 -8.38 -25.68
CA ALA A 140 54.57 -9.59 -25.40
C ALA A 140 54.95 -10.34 -26.69
N SER A 141 54.01 -10.43 -27.64
CA SER A 141 54.26 -11.02 -28.96
C SER A 141 55.32 -10.24 -29.74
N TRP A 142 55.23 -8.91 -29.76
CA TRP A 142 56.23 -8.05 -30.42
C TRP A 142 57.62 -8.19 -29.77
N LEU A 143 57.70 -8.13 -28.44
CA LEU A 143 58.95 -8.32 -27.70
C LEU A 143 59.56 -9.71 -27.96
N GLY A 144 58.73 -10.75 -28.08
CA GLY A 144 59.18 -12.10 -28.41
C GLY A 144 59.86 -12.16 -29.79
N LYS A 145 59.25 -11.55 -30.81
CA LYS A 145 59.82 -11.47 -32.16
C LYS A 145 61.13 -10.68 -32.19
N GLU A 146 61.17 -9.54 -31.51
CA GLU A 146 62.36 -8.69 -31.48
C GLU A 146 63.53 -9.37 -30.75
N ASN A 147 63.25 -10.06 -29.64
CA ASN A 147 64.25 -10.84 -28.92
C ASN A 147 64.80 -11.99 -29.77
N GLN A 148 63.96 -12.64 -30.58
CA GLN A 148 64.43 -13.63 -31.55
C GLN A 148 65.33 -13.00 -32.62
N ARG A 149 64.94 -11.86 -33.17
CA ARG A 149 65.76 -11.13 -34.16
C ARG A 149 67.14 -10.78 -33.61
N TYR A 150 67.21 -10.26 -32.37
CA TYR A 150 68.49 -9.95 -31.73
C TYR A 150 69.35 -11.19 -31.48
N LYS A 151 68.76 -12.35 -31.19
CA LYS A 151 69.49 -13.63 -31.07
C LYS A 151 70.11 -14.02 -32.41
N ASP A 152 69.34 -13.93 -33.49
CA ASP A 152 69.82 -14.27 -34.83
C ASP A 152 70.94 -13.31 -35.28
N GLU A 153 70.82 -12.01 -35.01
CA GLU A 153 71.87 -11.01 -35.25
C GLU A 153 73.15 -11.31 -34.44
N LEU A 154 73.02 -11.67 -33.16
CA LEU A 154 74.14 -12.09 -32.31
C LEU A 154 74.85 -13.32 -32.84
N GLU A 155 74.10 -14.32 -33.31
CA GLU A 155 74.67 -15.53 -33.91
C GLU A 155 75.45 -15.22 -35.19
N SER A 156 74.89 -14.38 -36.06
CA SER A 156 75.56 -13.90 -37.27
C SER A 156 76.85 -13.14 -36.95
N LEU A 157 76.82 -12.20 -36.00
CA LEU A 157 78.02 -11.48 -35.56
C LEU A 157 79.08 -12.43 -35.01
N LYS A 158 78.67 -13.43 -34.20
CA LYS A 158 79.58 -14.43 -33.65
C LYS A 158 80.25 -15.25 -34.76
N LEU A 159 79.51 -15.64 -35.80
CA LEU A 159 80.04 -16.32 -36.98
C LEU A 159 81.04 -15.43 -37.74
N GLN A 160 80.72 -14.16 -37.94
CA GLN A 160 81.61 -13.20 -38.60
C GLN A 160 82.92 -13.01 -37.81
N VAL A 161 82.85 -12.84 -36.50
CA VAL A 161 84.03 -12.74 -35.62
C VAL A 161 84.88 -14.00 -35.71
N ASN A 162 84.26 -15.19 -35.70
CA ASN A 162 84.99 -16.45 -35.81
C ASN A 162 85.71 -16.56 -37.18
N ASN A 163 85.03 -16.20 -38.27
CA ASN A 163 85.60 -16.20 -39.60
C ASN A 163 86.78 -15.23 -39.71
N LEU A 164 86.62 -13.98 -39.27
CA LEU A 164 87.71 -13.00 -39.23
C LEU A 164 88.90 -13.48 -38.39
N GLN A 165 88.64 -14.13 -37.26
CA GLN A 165 89.70 -14.70 -36.42
C GLN A 165 90.43 -15.86 -37.13
N GLN A 166 89.72 -16.69 -37.89
CA GLN A 166 90.34 -17.73 -38.72
C GLN A 166 91.16 -17.13 -39.86
N GLN A 167 90.64 -16.09 -40.54
CA GLN A 167 91.38 -15.37 -41.59
C GLN A 167 92.66 -14.74 -41.07
N LEU A 168 92.63 -14.12 -39.87
CA LEU A 168 93.82 -13.57 -39.22
C LEU A 168 94.85 -14.66 -38.90
N LYS A 169 94.41 -15.84 -38.42
CA LYS A 169 95.31 -16.99 -38.19
C LYS A 169 95.91 -17.54 -39.48
N ALA A 170 95.12 -17.58 -40.56
CA ALA A 170 95.58 -18.01 -41.88
C ALA A 170 96.57 -17.00 -42.50
N ALA A 171 96.29 -15.70 -42.40
CA ALA A 171 97.17 -14.62 -42.84
C ALA A 171 98.49 -14.58 -42.05
N SER A 172 98.47 -14.96 -40.77
CA SER A 172 99.67 -15.15 -39.94
C SER A 172 100.53 -16.35 -40.37
N SER A 173 100.04 -17.24 -41.23
CA SER A 173 100.69 -18.51 -41.59
C SER A 173 101.28 -18.52 -43.02
N GLN A 174 101.28 -17.38 -43.73
CA GLN A 174 101.93 -17.23 -45.04
C GLN A 174 102.88 -16.02 -45.06
N PRO A 175 104.11 -16.16 -45.59
CA PRO A 175 105.01 -15.03 -45.77
C PRO A 175 104.51 -14.12 -46.89
N SER A 176 104.44 -12.82 -46.61
CA SER A 176 104.06 -11.79 -47.57
C SER A 176 105.02 -11.73 -48.76
N THR A 177 104.57 -12.20 -49.93
CA THR A 177 105.08 -11.70 -51.21
C THR A 177 104.19 -10.54 -51.66
N LEU A 178 104.75 -9.35 -51.53
CA LEU A 178 104.30 -8.11 -52.14
C LEU A 178 104.07 -8.33 -53.65
N ASN A 179 102.88 -8.01 -54.16
CA ASN A 179 102.74 -7.62 -55.56
C ASN A 179 101.66 -6.53 -55.66
N ILE A 180 102.16 -5.34 -55.95
CA ILE A 180 101.40 -4.17 -56.39
C ILE A 180 101.08 -4.39 -57.88
N PRO A 181 99.87 -4.03 -58.32
CA PRO A 181 99.79 -3.26 -59.56
C PRO A 181 99.03 -1.95 -59.35
N GLU A 182 99.57 -0.94 -60.02
CA GLU A 182 99.13 0.45 -60.14
C GLU A 182 97.88 0.62 -61.03
N THR A 183 97.06 1.61 -60.64
CA THR A 183 96.37 2.61 -61.49
C THR A 183 95.17 2.11 -62.33
N THR A 184 93.98 2.72 -62.25
CA THR A 184 93.62 3.93 -63.03
C THR A 184 92.32 4.58 -62.50
N GLN A 185 92.30 5.92 -62.49
CA GLN A 185 91.14 6.79 -62.26
C GLN A 185 90.08 6.63 -63.37
N ASP A 186 88.79 6.67 -63.03
CA ASP A 186 87.83 7.40 -63.86
C ASP A 186 86.64 7.96 -63.05
N SER A 187 86.51 9.26 -63.23
CA SER A 187 85.42 10.21 -63.06
C SER A 187 83.98 9.68 -62.90
N GLY A 188 83.23 10.37 -62.04
CA GLY A 188 82.11 11.17 -62.55
C GLY A 188 80.70 10.87 -62.06
N GLN A 189 80.06 11.96 -61.59
CA GLN A 189 78.63 12.28 -61.58
C GLN A 189 77.78 11.90 -60.36
N THR A 190 77.76 12.86 -59.43
CA THR A 190 76.59 13.65 -59.03
C THR A 190 75.26 13.31 -59.69
N ASN A 191 74.21 13.19 -58.88
CA ASN A 191 72.99 13.99 -59.03
C ASN A 191 72.28 14.17 -57.68
N GLU A 192 72.08 15.44 -57.33
CA GLU A 192 70.96 15.94 -56.52
C GLU A 192 69.63 15.47 -57.12
N GLU A 193 68.57 15.37 -56.31
CA GLU A 193 67.39 16.25 -56.44
C GLU A 193 66.14 15.71 -55.68
N LYS A 194 65.52 16.64 -54.93
CA LYS A 194 64.12 16.77 -54.48
C LYS A 194 63.51 15.83 -53.42
N ASP A 195 63.43 16.40 -52.21
CA ASP A 195 62.20 16.96 -51.63
C ASP A 195 60.86 16.62 -52.32
N GLN A 196 59.97 15.92 -51.60
CA GLN A 196 58.57 16.33 -51.41
C GLN A 196 57.78 15.32 -50.54
N THR A 197 57.43 15.75 -49.33
CA THR A 197 56.14 15.39 -48.72
C THR A 197 54.98 15.92 -49.57
N PRO A 198 53.83 15.24 -49.55
CA PRO A 198 52.66 15.94 -49.03
C PRO A 198 51.85 15.11 -48.03
N VAL A 199 51.36 15.85 -47.04
CA VAL A 199 50.16 15.57 -46.25
C VAL A 199 48.98 15.39 -47.19
N ASP A 200 48.18 14.32 -47.03
CA ASP A 200 46.74 14.46 -46.73
C ASP A 200 46.05 13.11 -46.39
N SER A 201 45.14 13.22 -45.43
CA SER A 201 43.84 12.53 -45.28
C SER A 201 43.73 11.01 -45.51
N ASP A 202 43.48 10.26 -44.44
CA ASP A 202 42.16 9.62 -44.25
C ASP A 202 42.06 8.87 -42.90
N GLN A 203 40.86 9.01 -42.30
CA GLN A 203 40.23 8.29 -41.17
C GLN A 203 40.61 8.61 -39.73
#